data_AF-A0A8I1SRS0-F1
#
_entry.id   AF-A0A8I1SRS0-F1
#
_cell.length_a   1.000
_cell.length_b   1.000
_cell.length_c   1.000
_cell.angle_alpha   90.00
_cell.angle_beta   90.00
_cell.angle_gamma   90.00
#
_symmetry.space_group_name_H-M   'P 1'
#
loop_
_entity.id
_entity.type
_entity.pdbx_description
1 polymer ?
#
loop_
_entity_poly.entity_id
_entity_poly.type
_entity_poly.pdbx_seq_one_letter_code
_entity_poly.pdbx_strand_id
1 'polypeptide(L)'
;MNHIATLTINSAATWTLRQGMAALLIAGFCGSALTTARAASYTFDANTGSAGVQDGSGTWNTTLANFWNGTSDVQWPNQNTDVAVFGAGGGGGIMTITTGNVTTNGITFATVTSGAYYQTLGGTITLAGTDPTITVNAANGGTIRSTLVGTSGFIKTGSSGLSIGADADLSGLSGTVRVDTGAVFLSANSAAATWNLNSNTAVLALSSNTAVSIGALSGVTNAILRTAGSTLPTASIGALNTDSTYAGKITGTIAITKVGTGTQTFSGSGNTYTGATTVSQGTLLLSGAAVISSSTSVDVQSGATLDVSGVNGGVYTFTATQLLKGAGTVKGNSIVNGSLQPGSSPGILSFANNLTLANTTQTTIELSAGARGTNFDGINVGGALVYDGTLTLSIGAALLNGTYNIFDFASNSGALDLVAFSGGVYAGTFSYDGTSLWTSTDTNGSGQTFTFDQASGDLTVVPEPNTWALALFGAMFAVFVVRRSSARKA
;
A
#
# COMPACT_ATOMS: atom_id res chain seq x y z
N MET A 1 34.23 28.31 -55.37
CA MET A 1 34.64 29.68 -55.01
C MET A 1 34.94 29.71 -53.53
N ASN A 2 36.21 29.88 -53.21
CA ASN A 2 36.72 30.10 -51.86
C ASN A 2 36.09 31.38 -51.26
N HIS A 3 35.90 31.45 -49.94
CA HIS A 3 36.78 32.27 -49.12
C HIS A 3 36.54 32.03 -47.62
N ILE A 4 37.61 31.50 -47.02
CA ILE A 4 37.94 31.50 -45.59
C ILE A 4 38.24 32.95 -45.19
N ALA A 5 37.72 33.39 -44.04
CA ALA A 5 38.13 34.64 -43.40
C ALA A 5 39.07 34.32 -42.23
N THR A 6 40.32 34.75 -42.36
CA THR A 6 41.35 34.76 -41.32
C THR A 6 41.44 36.16 -40.74
N LEU A 7 41.44 36.31 -39.42
CA LEU A 7 41.83 37.56 -38.74
C LEU A 7 43.03 37.27 -37.84
N THR A 8 44.14 37.92 -38.16
CA THR A 8 45.42 37.88 -37.43
C THR A 8 45.55 39.14 -36.58
N ILE A 9 45.96 39.02 -35.31
CA ILE A 9 46.59 40.11 -34.57
C ILE A 9 47.82 39.56 -33.84
N ASN A 10 48.99 40.06 -34.23
CA ASN A 10 50.27 39.92 -33.54
C ASN A 10 50.47 41.12 -32.59
N SER A 11 51.01 40.89 -31.39
CA SER A 11 52.29 41.50 -30.96
C SER A 11 52.65 41.12 -29.52
N ALA A 12 53.90 40.69 -29.34
CA ALA A 12 54.54 40.29 -28.10
C ALA A 12 55.08 41.47 -27.27
N ALA A 13 55.22 41.29 -25.95
CA ALA A 13 56.23 41.94 -25.12
C ALA A 13 56.56 41.07 -23.89
N THR A 14 57.85 40.97 -23.57
CA THR A 14 58.51 40.03 -22.65
C THR A 14 59.24 40.74 -21.48
N TRP A 15 59.62 39.95 -20.46
CA TRP A 15 60.63 40.18 -19.37
C TRP A 15 60.14 40.90 -18.08
N THR A 16 60.51 40.57 -16.83
CA THR A 16 61.73 39.95 -16.22
C THR A 16 61.44 39.33 -14.83
N LEU A 17 62.17 38.26 -14.47
CA LEU A 17 62.38 37.77 -13.09
C LEU A 17 63.47 38.60 -12.37
N ARG A 18 63.28 38.95 -11.09
CA ARG A 18 64.37 39.23 -10.14
C ARG A 18 64.04 38.71 -8.74
N GLN A 19 64.98 37.97 -8.16
CA GLN A 19 65.00 37.51 -6.77
C GLN A 19 65.47 38.62 -5.82
N GLY A 20 64.98 38.60 -4.58
CA GLY A 20 65.48 39.38 -3.44
C GLY A 20 64.66 39.08 -2.18
N MET A 21 65.33 38.60 -1.14
CA MET A 21 64.81 37.85 0.00
C MET A 21 64.21 38.69 1.16
N ALA A 22 63.48 37.96 2.02
CA ALA A 22 63.38 38.08 3.49
C ALA A 22 62.25 38.93 4.12
N ALA A 23 61.19 38.24 4.55
CA ALA A 23 60.69 38.33 5.92
C ALA A 23 60.06 36.99 6.33
N LEU A 24 60.81 36.26 7.15
CA LEU A 24 60.48 35.00 7.79
C LEU A 24 59.38 35.25 8.86
N LEU A 25 58.14 34.83 8.59
CA LEU A 25 57.14 34.64 9.64
C LEU A 25 56.94 33.13 9.82
N ILE A 26 57.67 32.56 10.79
CA ILE A 26 57.44 31.20 11.31
C ILE A 26 56.14 31.28 12.11
N ALA A 27 55.00 31.06 11.46
CA ALA A 27 53.82 30.54 12.13
C ALA A 27 53.91 29.02 12.00
N GLY A 28 54.19 28.36 13.12
CA GLY A 28 54.22 26.90 13.20
C GLY A 28 52.89 26.32 12.77
N PHE A 29 52.80 25.92 11.50
CA PHE A 29 51.90 24.85 11.10
C PHE A 29 52.48 23.58 11.71
N CYS A 30 52.08 23.31 12.95
CA CYS A 30 52.04 21.95 13.44
C CYS A 30 51.15 21.21 12.44
N GLY A 31 51.77 20.40 11.59
CA GLY A 31 51.06 19.48 10.73
C GLY A 31 50.29 18.51 11.61
N SER A 32 49.07 18.88 11.98
CA SER A 32 48.02 17.87 12.08
C SER A 32 47.90 17.34 10.66
N ALA A 33 48.51 16.17 10.43
CA ALA A 33 48.14 15.36 9.30
C ALA A 33 46.62 15.30 9.33
N LEU A 34 45.96 16.00 8.41
CA LEU A 34 44.61 15.70 8.00
C LEU A 34 44.70 14.28 7.43
N THR A 35 44.70 13.28 8.30
CA THR A 35 44.37 11.93 7.92
C THR A 35 42.92 12.03 7.47
N THR A 36 42.71 12.26 6.16
CA THR A 36 41.46 11.91 5.53
C THR A 36 41.16 10.49 5.99
N ALA A 37 40.11 10.33 6.81
CA ALA A 37 39.64 9.02 7.22
C ALA A 37 39.36 8.24 5.93
N ARG A 38 40.23 7.29 5.61
CA ARG A 38 40.05 6.42 4.46
C ARG A 38 39.05 5.37 4.89
N ALA A 39 38.01 5.15 4.10
CA ALA A 39 37.13 4.02 4.29
C ALA A 39 37.96 2.73 4.39
N ALA A 40 37.85 2.05 5.52
CA ALA A 40 38.54 0.80 5.79
C ALA A 40 37.53 -0.30 6.17
N SER A 41 37.87 -1.54 5.82
CA SER A 41 37.11 -2.71 6.23
C SER A 41 37.84 -3.39 7.38
N TYR A 42 37.12 -3.69 8.46
CA TYR A 42 37.65 -4.40 9.60
C TYR A 42 36.89 -5.71 9.78
N THR A 43 37.62 -6.82 9.89
CA THR A 43 36.99 -8.14 9.99
C THR A 43 36.91 -8.57 11.45
N PHE A 44 35.71 -8.92 11.90
CA PHE A 44 35.50 -9.40 13.26
C PHE A 44 36.34 -10.65 13.51
N ASP A 45 37.07 -10.65 14.61
CA ASP A 45 37.84 -11.79 15.09
C ASP A 45 37.27 -12.29 16.43
N ALA A 46 36.74 -13.51 16.42
CA ALA A 46 36.19 -14.15 17.61
C ALA A 46 37.27 -14.60 18.60
N ASN A 47 38.53 -14.74 18.19
CA ASN A 47 39.61 -15.25 19.03
C ASN A 47 40.95 -14.51 18.82
N THR A 48 41.06 -13.35 19.43
CA THR A 48 42.25 -12.47 19.39
C THR A 48 43.54 -13.08 19.96
N GLY A 49 43.48 -14.29 20.53
CA GLY A 49 44.65 -15.05 20.96
C GLY A 49 45.34 -15.84 19.84
N SER A 50 44.69 -16.01 18.68
CA SER A 50 45.26 -16.71 17.52
C SER A 50 45.64 -15.71 16.43
N ALA A 51 46.67 -16.01 15.64
CA ALA A 51 47.10 -15.10 14.58
C ALA A 51 46.12 -15.10 13.40
N GLY A 52 45.72 -13.91 12.95
CA GLY A 52 44.80 -13.70 11.82
C GLY A 52 43.33 -13.68 12.26
N VAL A 53 42.41 -13.69 11.30
CA VAL A 53 40.96 -13.61 11.59
C VAL A 53 40.40 -14.99 11.94
N GLN A 54 39.64 -15.11 13.02
CA GLN A 54 38.82 -16.28 13.29
C GLN A 54 37.33 -15.97 13.31
N ASP A 55 36.57 -16.91 12.74
CA ASP A 55 35.12 -16.91 12.77
C ASP A 55 34.56 -17.27 14.14
N GLY A 56 33.32 -16.84 14.41
CA GLY A 56 32.58 -17.25 15.59
C GLY A 56 31.68 -16.15 16.16
N SER A 57 31.32 -16.34 17.42
CA SER A 57 30.44 -15.44 18.17
C SER A 57 31.24 -14.47 19.02
N GLY A 58 30.65 -13.32 19.36
CA GLY A 58 31.26 -12.35 20.27
C GLY A 58 30.54 -11.00 20.28
N THR A 59 31.23 -9.97 20.79
CA THR A 59 30.64 -8.65 21.03
C THR A 59 31.18 -7.60 20.06
N TRP A 60 30.31 -6.86 19.39
CA TRP A 60 30.68 -5.66 18.65
C TRP A 60 30.47 -4.43 19.54
N ASN A 61 31.58 -3.81 19.96
CA ASN A 61 31.60 -2.57 20.73
C ASN A 61 32.88 -1.78 20.41
N THR A 62 33.08 -0.65 21.08
CA THR A 62 34.26 0.22 20.91
C THR A 62 35.37 -0.02 21.93
N THR A 63 35.23 -1.02 22.80
CA THR A 63 36.15 -1.24 23.93
C THR A 63 37.03 -2.48 23.75
N LEU A 64 36.52 -3.53 23.11
CA LEU A 64 37.25 -4.76 22.82
C LEU A 64 38.06 -4.59 21.54
N ALA A 65 39.32 -5.02 21.57
CA ALA A 65 40.17 -5.09 20.39
C ALA A 65 39.96 -6.45 19.70
N ASN A 66 38.88 -6.58 18.93
CA ASN A 66 38.44 -7.83 18.29
C ASN A 66 38.04 -7.61 16.82
N PHE A 67 38.64 -6.62 16.19
CA PHE A 67 38.50 -6.31 14.78
C PHE A 67 39.87 -6.29 14.12
N TRP A 68 40.09 -7.21 13.19
CA TRP A 68 41.32 -7.31 12.41
C TRP A 68 41.37 -6.22 11.33
N ASN A 69 42.42 -5.40 11.36
CA ASN A 69 42.66 -4.32 10.39
C ASN A 69 43.53 -4.74 9.18
N GLY A 70 43.87 -6.02 9.06
CA GLY A 70 44.84 -6.54 8.10
C GLY A 70 46.20 -6.89 8.70
N THR A 71 46.53 -6.33 9.86
CA THR A 71 47.84 -6.51 10.54
C THR A 71 47.71 -6.93 12.00
N SER A 72 46.72 -6.40 12.73
CA SER A 72 46.48 -6.70 14.14
C SER A 72 45.02 -6.52 14.49
N ASP A 73 44.61 -7.07 15.63
CA ASP A 73 43.34 -6.73 16.24
C ASP A 73 43.36 -5.32 16.82
N VAL A 74 42.30 -4.58 16.54
CA VAL A 74 42.07 -3.23 17.03
C VAL A 74 40.64 -3.10 17.53
N GLN A 75 40.40 -2.04 18.30
CA GLN A 75 39.04 -1.66 18.69
C GLN A 75 38.26 -1.20 17.46
N TRP A 76 36.94 -1.41 17.47
CA TRP A 76 36.08 -0.86 16.43
C TRP A 76 36.23 0.68 16.38
N PRO A 77 36.66 1.28 15.24
CA PRO A 77 36.97 2.70 15.18
C PRO A 77 35.77 3.63 15.35
N ASN A 78 34.56 3.10 15.12
CA ASN A 78 33.30 3.83 15.28
C ASN A 78 33.13 5.04 14.33
N GLN A 79 33.66 4.93 13.09
CA GLN A 79 33.60 5.99 12.10
C GLN A 79 32.49 5.76 11.06
N ASN A 80 32.04 6.85 10.43
CA ASN A 80 31.02 6.84 9.38
C ASN A 80 31.55 6.46 7.98
N THR A 81 32.80 6.02 7.88
CA THR A 81 33.43 5.56 6.63
C THR A 81 33.71 4.07 6.62
N ASP A 82 33.71 3.43 7.79
CA ASP A 82 34.29 2.11 7.97
C ASP A 82 33.25 1.01 7.85
N VAL A 83 33.67 -0.15 7.36
CA VAL A 83 32.82 -1.32 7.12
C VAL A 83 33.19 -2.44 8.09
N ALA A 84 32.21 -2.95 8.83
CA ALA A 84 32.35 -4.15 9.64
C ALA A 84 32.15 -5.40 8.77
N VAL A 85 33.11 -6.32 8.78
CA VAL A 85 33.03 -7.60 8.07
C VAL A 85 32.87 -8.72 9.09
N PHE A 86 31.73 -9.39 9.06
CA PHE A 86 31.47 -10.62 9.81
C PHE A 86 31.70 -11.79 8.88
N GLY A 87 32.87 -12.40 9.01
CA GLY A 87 33.16 -13.71 8.47
C GLY A 87 34.51 -13.88 7.79
N ALA A 88 35.10 -15.08 7.91
CA ALA A 88 36.43 -15.42 7.37
C ALA A 88 36.51 -16.82 6.68
N GLY A 89 35.37 -17.40 6.28
CA GLY A 89 35.29 -18.67 5.54
C GLY A 89 35.02 -19.92 6.39
N GLY A 90 34.89 -19.78 7.70
CA GLY A 90 34.50 -20.79 8.67
C GLY A 90 32.99 -20.88 8.91
N GLY A 91 32.62 -21.21 10.15
CA GLY A 91 31.23 -21.32 10.59
C GLY A 91 30.62 -19.97 10.98
N GLY A 92 29.34 -19.75 10.68
CA GLY A 92 28.61 -18.56 11.12
C GLY A 92 28.61 -18.38 12.64
N GLY A 93 28.29 -17.17 13.11
CA GLY A 93 28.37 -16.82 14.53
C GLY A 93 27.36 -15.78 14.98
N ILE A 94 27.25 -15.63 16.30
CA ILE A 94 26.32 -14.72 16.96
C ILE A 94 27.04 -13.44 17.40
N MET A 95 26.68 -12.30 16.81
CA MET A 95 27.20 -10.98 17.17
C MET A 95 26.28 -10.27 18.16
N THR A 96 26.80 -9.88 19.31
CA THR A 96 26.07 -9.14 20.34
C THR A 96 26.52 -7.68 20.37
N ILE A 97 25.58 -6.75 20.44
CA ILE A 97 25.88 -5.33 20.73
C ILE A 97 25.49 -5.06 22.18
N THR A 98 26.46 -5.24 23.07
CA THR A 98 26.28 -5.14 24.51
C THR A 98 26.46 -3.68 24.94
N THR A 99 25.36 -2.92 24.94
CA THR A 99 25.25 -1.54 25.47
C THR A 99 26.30 -0.54 24.94
N GLY A 100 26.00 0.07 23.79
CA GLY A 100 26.78 1.12 23.15
C GLY A 100 26.28 1.34 21.72
N ASN A 101 26.45 2.55 21.19
CA ASN A 101 26.10 2.88 19.80
C ASN A 101 27.30 2.55 18.91
N VAL A 102 27.14 1.62 17.98
CA VAL A 102 28.14 1.40 16.92
C VAL A 102 27.75 2.22 15.70
N THR A 103 28.71 2.95 15.14
CA THR A 103 28.59 3.72 13.91
C THR A 103 29.43 3.04 12.85
N THR A 104 28.86 2.88 11.65
CA THR A 104 29.50 2.24 10.51
C THR A 104 28.93 2.76 9.20
N ASN A 105 29.70 2.72 8.12
CA ASN A 105 29.20 2.89 6.76
C ASN A 105 28.71 1.57 6.16
N GLY A 106 28.99 0.42 6.77
CA GLY A 106 28.49 -0.81 6.20
C GLY A 106 28.76 -2.06 7.00
N ILE A 107 27.97 -3.08 6.69
CA ILE A 107 28.07 -4.40 7.27
C ILE A 107 28.23 -5.39 6.13
N THR A 108 29.20 -6.28 6.23
CA THR A 108 29.34 -7.40 5.30
C THR A 108 29.20 -8.69 6.09
N PHE A 109 28.20 -9.49 5.76
CA PHE A 109 28.11 -10.89 6.17
C PHE A 109 28.80 -11.74 5.08
N ALA A 110 30.07 -12.07 5.32
CA ALA A 110 30.93 -12.75 4.37
C ALA A 110 30.49 -14.21 4.13
N THR A 111 31.06 -14.84 3.11
CA THR A 111 30.77 -16.24 2.78
C THR A 111 31.22 -17.16 3.92
N VAL A 112 30.34 -18.09 4.31
CA VAL A 112 30.60 -19.13 5.30
C VAL A 112 30.44 -20.51 4.68
N THR A 113 31.21 -21.47 5.17
CA THR A 113 31.09 -22.88 4.77
C THR A 113 29.91 -23.57 5.45
N SER A 114 29.48 -23.11 6.64
CA SER A 114 28.27 -23.60 7.33
C SER A 114 27.74 -22.57 8.34
N GLY A 115 26.46 -22.66 8.74
CA GLY A 115 25.83 -21.74 9.70
C GLY A 115 25.41 -20.39 9.10
N ALA A 116 24.81 -19.52 9.93
CA ALA A 116 24.37 -18.17 9.55
C ALA A 116 24.97 -17.15 10.53
N TYR A 117 25.13 -15.90 10.09
CA TYR A 117 25.46 -14.82 11.02
C TYR A 117 24.19 -14.24 11.60
N TYR A 118 24.17 -14.17 12.92
CA TYR A 118 23.02 -13.75 13.67
C TYR A 118 23.41 -12.61 14.60
N GLN A 119 22.72 -11.48 14.50
CA GLN A 119 22.85 -10.47 15.53
C GLN A 119 21.84 -10.75 16.65
N THR A 120 22.28 -10.77 17.91
CA THR A 120 21.38 -10.80 19.07
C THR A 120 20.72 -9.45 19.31
N LEU A 121 19.66 -9.47 20.12
CA LEU A 121 18.97 -8.26 20.58
C LEU A 121 19.94 -7.42 21.43
N GLY A 122 20.00 -6.11 21.16
CA GLY A 122 20.73 -5.14 21.98
C GLY A 122 21.41 -4.04 21.17
N GLY A 123 21.62 -2.87 21.79
CA GLY A 123 22.39 -1.74 21.23
C GLY A 123 21.78 -1.07 19.99
N THR A 124 22.45 -0.03 19.51
CA THR A 124 22.07 0.73 18.30
C THR A 124 23.17 0.64 17.26
N ILE A 125 22.82 0.23 16.04
CA ILE A 125 23.66 0.41 14.85
C ILE A 125 23.24 1.70 14.16
N THR A 126 24.17 2.64 14.05
CA THR A 126 24.03 3.84 13.23
C THR A 126 24.71 3.60 11.89
N LEU A 127 23.92 3.46 10.84
CA LEU A 127 24.39 3.48 9.45
C LEU A 127 24.60 4.95 9.06
N ALA A 128 25.86 5.37 9.12
CA ALA A 128 26.28 6.74 8.81
C ALA A 128 27.09 6.77 7.52
N GLY A 129 27.09 7.90 6.84
CA GLY A 129 27.71 8.05 5.52
C GLY A 129 26.68 8.39 4.45
N THR A 130 27.14 8.58 3.21
CA THR A 130 26.26 8.94 2.09
C THR A 130 25.51 7.73 1.53
N ASP A 131 26.18 6.58 1.48
CA ASP A 131 25.66 5.36 0.84
C ASP A 131 25.98 4.12 1.68
N PRO A 132 25.40 3.96 2.88
CA PRO A 132 25.72 2.80 3.70
C PRO A 132 25.34 1.49 3.01
N THR A 133 26.16 0.45 3.14
CA THR A 133 25.90 -0.84 2.48
C THR A 133 25.74 -1.99 3.46
N ILE A 134 24.75 -2.85 3.25
CA ILE A 134 24.66 -4.16 3.91
C ILE A 134 24.82 -5.24 2.85
N THR A 135 25.98 -5.88 2.83
CA THR A 135 26.32 -6.96 1.89
C THR A 135 26.08 -8.31 2.54
N VAL A 136 25.28 -9.18 1.92
CA VAL A 136 25.04 -10.54 2.42
C VAL A 136 25.48 -11.58 1.39
N ASN A 137 26.64 -12.18 1.67
CA ASN A 137 27.23 -13.26 0.86
C ASN A 137 27.13 -14.63 1.56
N ALA A 138 26.89 -14.66 2.88
CA ALA A 138 26.63 -15.88 3.63
C ALA A 138 25.46 -16.66 3.02
N ALA A 139 25.67 -17.93 2.65
CA ALA A 139 24.66 -18.75 1.96
C ALA A 139 23.35 -18.89 2.77
N ASN A 140 23.44 -18.93 4.10
CA ASN A 140 22.29 -19.01 5.00
C ASN A 140 21.75 -17.62 5.44
N GLY A 141 22.22 -16.55 4.81
CA GLY A 141 21.79 -15.18 5.08
C GLY A 141 22.48 -14.50 6.27
N GLY A 142 22.07 -13.27 6.55
CA GLY A 142 22.48 -12.48 7.72
C GLY A 142 21.25 -11.94 8.44
N THR A 143 21.27 -11.85 9.77
CA THR A 143 20.14 -11.37 10.56
C THR A 143 20.53 -10.16 11.42
N ILE A 144 19.71 -9.10 11.39
CA ILE A 144 19.79 -7.91 12.24
C ILE A 144 18.56 -7.88 13.17
N ARG A 145 18.80 -7.69 14.47
CA ARG A 145 17.75 -7.60 15.51
C ARG A 145 17.91 -6.37 16.41
N SER A 146 18.97 -5.59 16.24
CA SER A 146 19.18 -4.34 16.98
C SER A 146 18.35 -3.18 16.45
N THR A 147 18.31 -2.09 17.21
CA THR A 147 17.89 -0.79 16.67
C THR A 147 18.82 -0.39 15.53
N LEU A 148 18.27 -0.09 14.37
CA LEU A 148 19.00 0.37 13.20
C LEU A 148 18.56 1.81 12.89
N VAL A 149 19.51 2.73 12.87
CA VAL A 149 19.26 4.16 12.60
C VAL A 149 20.16 4.68 11.50
N GLY A 150 19.78 5.79 10.89
CA GLY A 150 20.54 6.43 9.81
C GLY A 150 19.65 7.27 8.91
N THR A 151 20.17 8.35 8.34
CA THR A 151 19.37 9.29 7.53
C THR A 151 19.44 9.01 6.03
N SER A 152 20.46 8.30 5.57
CA SER A 152 20.65 7.96 4.14
C SER A 152 19.91 6.67 3.76
N GLY A 153 19.55 5.84 4.75
CA GLY A 153 19.10 4.48 4.55
C GLY A 153 20.28 3.53 4.35
N PHE A 154 20.10 2.48 3.55
CA PHE A 154 21.19 1.57 3.19
C PHE A 154 20.93 0.86 1.88
N ILE A 155 22.00 0.34 1.27
CA ILE A 155 21.98 -0.46 0.06
C ILE A 155 22.21 -1.92 0.44
N LYS A 156 21.22 -2.77 0.20
CA LYS A 156 21.34 -4.23 0.29
C LYS A 156 21.96 -4.80 -0.98
N THR A 157 23.11 -5.43 -0.84
CA THR A 157 23.84 -6.16 -1.90
C THR A 157 24.15 -7.60 -1.47
N GLY A 158 24.79 -8.38 -2.35
CA GLY A 158 25.01 -9.82 -2.15
C GLY A 158 23.76 -10.64 -2.47
N SER A 159 23.94 -11.87 -2.95
CA SER A 159 22.86 -12.72 -3.47
C SER A 159 21.94 -13.28 -2.38
N SER A 160 22.41 -13.36 -1.13
CA SER A 160 21.69 -13.99 -0.03
C SER A 160 20.74 -13.03 0.68
N GLY A 161 19.85 -13.59 1.52
CA GLY A 161 18.84 -12.84 2.24
C GLY A 161 19.35 -12.10 3.48
N LEU A 162 18.92 -10.85 3.67
CA LEU A 162 19.03 -10.13 4.94
C LEU A 162 17.71 -10.28 5.71
N SER A 163 17.74 -10.81 6.91
CA SER A 163 16.60 -10.82 7.82
C SER A 163 16.69 -9.63 8.77
N ILE A 164 15.62 -8.85 8.87
CA ILE A 164 15.43 -7.83 9.89
C ILE A 164 14.32 -8.35 10.80
N GLY A 165 14.72 -8.83 11.97
CA GLY A 165 13.84 -9.54 12.90
C GLY A 165 12.76 -8.64 13.50
N ALA A 166 11.71 -9.26 14.05
CA ALA A 166 10.57 -8.55 14.63
C ALA A 166 10.95 -7.66 15.83
N ASP A 167 12.06 -7.98 16.49
CA ASP A 167 12.58 -7.21 17.63
C ASP A 167 13.48 -6.05 17.21
N ALA A 168 13.81 -5.91 15.92
CA ALA A 168 14.55 -4.77 15.43
C ALA A 168 13.68 -3.51 15.47
N ASP A 169 14.29 -2.39 15.85
CA ASP A 169 13.65 -1.07 15.79
C ASP A 169 14.26 -0.24 14.65
N LEU A 170 13.45 0.06 13.64
CA LEU A 170 13.85 0.89 12.49
C LEU A 170 13.26 2.31 12.56
N SER A 171 12.72 2.74 13.71
CA SER A 171 12.08 4.05 13.86
C SER A 171 13.03 5.22 13.57
N GLY A 172 14.33 5.04 13.81
CA GLY A 172 15.38 6.01 13.48
C GLY A 172 16.03 5.81 12.10
N LEU A 173 15.59 4.82 11.32
CA LEU A 173 16.06 4.61 9.94
C LEU A 173 15.16 5.39 8.98
N SER A 174 15.74 6.36 8.29
CA SER A 174 15.11 7.16 7.24
C SER A 174 15.96 7.14 5.98
N GLY A 175 15.57 7.90 4.95
CA GLY A 175 16.21 7.86 3.65
C GLY A 175 15.77 6.64 2.84
N THR A 176 16.64 6.13 1.97
CA THR A 176 16.29 5.04 1.04
C THR A 176 16.93 3.73 1.44
N VAL A 177 16.12 2.72 1.74
CA VAL A 177 16.54 1.32 1.75
C VAL A 177 16.44 0.77 0.33
N ARG A 178 17.59 0.64 -0.34
CA ARG A 178 17.70 0.18 -1.72
C ARG A 178 18.11 -1.30 -1.76
N VAL A 179 17.35 -2.15 -2.43
CA VAL A 179 17.70 -3.56 -2.61
C VAL A 179 18.15 -3.79 -4.04
N ASP A 180 19.45 -4.03 -4.22
CA ASP A 180 20.04 -4.29 -5.53
C ASP A 180 20.08 -5.77 -5.88
N THR A 181 20.30 -6.63 -4.88
CA THR A 181 20.37 -8.08 -5.08
C THR A 181 19.88 -8.85 -3.86
N GLY A 182 19.36 -10.05 -4.11
CA GLY A 182 18.86 -10.94 -3.07
C GLY A 182 17.55 -10.44 -2.46
N ALA A 183 17.33 -10.85 -1.21
CA ALA A 183 16.10 -10.55 -0.48
C ALA A 183 16.35 -9.77 0.81
N VAL A 184 15.36 -8.98 1.22
CA VAL A 184 15.19 -8.54 2.60
C VAL A 184 13.93 -9.19 3.16
N PHE A 185 14.06 -9.91 4.28
CA PHE A 185 12.97 -10.45 5.07
C PHE A 185 12.68 -9.47 6.20
N LEU A 186 11.59 -8.72 6.09
CA LEU A 186 11.26 -7.62 7.00
C LEU A 186 10.15 -8.05 7.97
N SER A 187 10.46 -8.05 9.26
CA SER A 187 9.49 -8.27 10.34
C SER A 187 9.26 -7.02 11.22
N ALA A 188 9.94 -5.91 10.94
CA ALA A 188 9.89 -4.67 11.73
C ALA A 188 9.28 -3.50 10.96
N ASN A 189 8.65 -2.55 11.66
CA ASN A 189 8.10 -1.33 11.08
C ASN A 189 9.21 -0.41 10.57
N SER A 190 9.05 0.14 9.37
CA SER A 190 9.99 1.04 8.68
C SER A 190 9.25 2.26 8.11
N ALA A 191 8.45 2.91 8.95
CA ALA A 191 7.55 3.99 8.56
C ALA A 191 8.28 5.26 8.04
N ALA A 192 9.54 5.45 8.41
CA ALA A 192 10.33 6.64 8.08
C ALA A 192 11.23 6.48 6.84
N ALA A 193 11.27 5.30 6.21
CA ALA A 193 12.15 5.01 5.07
C ALA A 193 11.39 4.71 3.78
N THR A 194 11.99 5.10 2.66
CA THR A 194 11.60 4.64 1.32
C THR A 194 12.25 3.29 1.05
N TRP A 195 11.46 2.30 0.68
CA TRP A 195 11.94 1.01 0.20
C TRP A 195 11.97 1.01 -1.32
N ASN A 196 13.16 0.87 -1.91
CA ASN A 196 13.39 0.85 -3.35
C ASN A 196 13.92 -0.52 -3.76
N LEU A 197 13.07 -1.32 -4.41
CA LEU A 197 13.45 -2.59 -5.03
C LEU A 197 14.04 -2.31 -6.42
N ASN A 198 15.35 -2.07 -6.46
CA ASN A 198 16.05 -1.43 -7.57
C ASN A 198 16.57 -2.42 -8.65
N SER A 199 16.16 -3.68 -8.57
CA SER A 199 16.60 -4.74 -9.49
C SER A 199 15.46 -5.70 -9.79
N ASN A 200 15.49 -6.31 -10.98
CA ASN A 200 14.53 -7.31 -11.43
C ASN A 200 14.60 -8.63 -10.62
N THR A 201 15.60 -8.79 -9.76
CA THR A 201 15.74 -9.91 -8.82
C THR A 201 15.59 -9.48 -7.36
N ALA A 202 15.36 -8.19 -7.10
CA ALA A 202 15.20 -7.67 -5.74
C ALA A 202 13.89 -8.16 -5.12
N VAL A 203 13.97 -8.53 -3.85
CA VAL A 203 12.84 -9.05 -3.08
C VAL A 203 12.71 -8.32 -1.76
N LEU A 204 11.50 -7.85 -1.46
CA LEU A 204 11.05 -7.55 -0.11
C LEU A 204 10.03 -8.62 0.29
N ALA A 205 10.35 -9.41 1.31
CA ALA A 205 9.46 -10.43 1.84
C ALA A 205 9.05 -10.05 3.27
N LEU A 206 7.75 -9.92 3.53
CA LEU A 206 7.26 -9.69 4.88
C LEU A 206 7.24 -11.02 5.65
N SER A 207 7.95 -11.04 6.77
CA SER A 207 8.08 -12.19 7.67
C SER A 207 7.42 -11.95 9.04
N SER A 208 6.57 -10.93 9.15
CA SER A 208 5.74 -10.66 10.33
C SER A 208 4.42 -11.45 10.28
N ASN A 209 3.77 -11.62 11.44
CA ASN A 209 2.37 -12.06 11.56
C ASN A 209 1.40 -10.87 11.78
N THR A 210 1.91 -9.65 11.79
CA THR A 210 1.14 -8.41 11.95
C THR A 210 1.35 -7.46 10.75
N ALA A 211 0.76 -6.26 10.85
CA ALA A 211 1.03 -5.19 9.90
C ALA A 211 2.48 -4.68 10.02
N VAL A 212 3.14 -4.52 8.87
CA VAL A 212 4.44 -3.87 8.74
C VAL A 212 4.24 -2.54 8.03
N SER A 213 4.57 -1.44 8.72
CA SER A 213 4.54 -0.10 8.15
C SER A 213 5.76 0.15 7.27
N ILE A 214 5.53 0.69 6.07
CA ILE A 214 6.51 1.03 5.05
C ILE A 214 6.30 2.51 4.70
N GLY A 215 7.35 3.32 4.84
CA GLY A 215 7.30 4.75 4.55
C GLY A 215 6.86 5.06 3.12
N ALA A 216 7.60 4.57 2.14
CA ALA A 216 7.19 4.59 0.72
C ALA A 216 7.70 3.32 0.02
N LEU A 217 6.98 2.85 -1.01
CA LEU A 217 7.37 1.68 -1.79
C LEU A 217 7.59 2.04 -3.26
N SER A 218 8.82 1.85 -3.70
CA SER A 218 9.23 1.98 -5.10
C SER A 218 9.94 0.73 -5.59
N GLY A 219 9.95 0.54 -6.90
CA GLY A 219 10.71 -0.56 -7.50
C GLY A 219 10.47 -0.75 -8.98
N VAL A 220 11.37 -1.51 -9.59
CA VAL A 220 11.39 -1.76 -11.03
C VAL A 220 10.56 -3.00 -11.42
N THR A 221 10.35 -3.19 -12.72
CA THR A 221 9.70 -4.40 -13.26
C THR A 221 10.41 -5.67 -12.78
N ASN A 222 9.61 -6.68 -12.45
CA ASN A 222 10.02 -7.99 -11.91
C ASN A 222 10.61 -7.99 -10.49
N ALA A 223 10.83 -6.85 -9.85
CA ALA A 223 11.01 -6.83 -8.40
C ALA A 223 9.80 -7.49 -7.71
N ILE A 224 9.99 -8.09 -6.53
CA ILE A 224 8.92 -8.83 -5.84
C ILE A 224 8.71 -8.31 -4.42
N LEU A 225 7.47 -7.97 -4.10
CA LEU A 225 6.94 -7.87 -2.74
C LEU A 225 6.12 -9.13 -2.46
N ARG A 226 6.37 -9.81 -1.33
CA ARG A 226 5.64 -11.04 -0.99
C ARG A 226 5.56 -11.35 0.50
N THR A 227 4.83 -12.41 0.85
CA THR A 227 4.96 -13.07 2.15
C THR A 227 6.17 -14.02 2.18
N ALA A 228 6.86 -14.11 3.31
CA ALA A 228 7.95 -15.05 3.53
C ALA A 228 7.46 -16.44 4.03
N GLY A 229 6.18 -16.57 4.39
CA GLY A 229 5.61 -17.79 4.99
C GLY A 229 4.10 -17.91 4.82
N SER A 230 3.49 -18.82 5.59
CA SER A 230 2.07 -19.20 5.49
C SER A 230 1.10 -18.26 6.22
N THR A 231 1.61 -17.24 6.91
CA THR A 231 0.80 -16.21 7.60
C THR A 231 0.32 -15.15 6.62
N LEU A 232 -0.66 -14.36 7.05
CA LEU A 232 -1.24 -13.23 6.32
C LEU A 232 -0.70 -11.90 6.90
N PRO A 233 0.52 -11.45 6.56
CA PRO A 233 0.97 -10.11 6.95
C PRO A 233 0.24 -9.05 6.15
N THR A 234 0.18 -7.84 6.71
CA THR A 234 -0.28 -6.64 6.01
C THR A 234 0.89 -5.72 5.72
N ALA A 235 1.10 -5.31 4.46
CA ALA A 235 1.96 -4.19 4.13
C ALA A 235 1.17 -2.88 4.23
N SER A 236 1.46 -2.06 5.24
CA SER A 236 0.91 -0.71 5.36
C SER A 236 1.85 0.28 4.66
N ILE A 237 1.49 0.73 3.47
CA ILE A 237 2.39 1.46 2.56
C ILE A 237 1.97 2.93 2.46
N GLY A 238 2.93 3.84 2.59
CA GLY A 238 2.73 5.28 2.33
C GLY A 238 2.84 6.17 3.56
N ALA A 239 3.41 5.68 4.65
CA ALA A 239 3.55 6.45 5.90
C ALA A 239 4.36 7.75 5.75
N LEU A 240 5.19 7.89 4.70
CA LEU A 240 5.91 9.13 4.37
C LEU A 240 5.05 10.20 3.70
N ASN A 241 3.80 9.92 3.35
CA ASN A 241 2.90 10.86 2.65
C ASN A 241 3.45 11.35 1.30
N THR A 242 4.34 10.60 0.68
CA THR A 242 4.95 10.92 -0.61
C THR A 242 4.35 10.06 -1.72
N ASP A 243 4.38 10.59 -2.94
CA ASP A 243 4.04 9.80 -4.12
C ASP A 243 5.14 8.79 -4.42
N SER A 244 4.76 7.56 -4.78
CA SER A 244 5.71 6.50 -5.11
C SER A 244 5.16 5.56 -6.18
N THR A 245 6.04 4.94 -6.96
CA THR A 245 5.67 4.00 -8.03
C THR A 245 6.38 2.67 -7.84
N TYR A 246 5.59 1.60 -7.76
CA TYR A 246 6.06 0.24 -7.73
C TYR A 246 5.66 -0.50 -9.02
N ALA A 247 6.66 -0.76 -9.87
CA ALA A 247 6.49 -1.47 -11.14
C ALA A 247 6.70 -2.99 -11.02
N GLY A 248 6.98 -3.48 -9.82
CA GLY A 248 7.19 -4.90 -9.53
C GLY A 248 5.89 -5.70 -9.39
N LYS A 249 6.02 -6.92 -8.86
CA LYS A 249 4.91 -7.85 -8.62
C LYS A 249 4.67 -7.99 -7.13
N ILE A 250 3.41 -7.97 -6.73
CA ILE A 250 2.98 -8.31 -5.36
C ILE A 250 2.39 -9.72 -5.37
N THR A 251 2.90 -10.62 -4.54
CA THR A 251 2.55 -12.06 -4.58
C THR A 251 2.37 -12.67 -3.19
N GLY A 252 1.76 -13.86 -3.12
CA GLY A 252 1.52 -14.58 -1.87
C GLY A 252 0.24 -14.12 -1.17
N THR A 253 0.09 -14.46 0.10
CA THR A 253 -1.13 -14.16 0.85
C THR A 253 -1.24 -12.70 1.29
N ILE A 254 -0.19 -11.88 1.16
CA ILE A 254 -0.07 -10.53 1.72
C ILE A 254 -1.32 -9.65 1.51
N ALA A 255 -1.75 -8.98 2.57
CA ALA A 255 -2.74 -7.89 2.49
C ALA A 255 -2.02 -6.55 2.27
N ILE A 256 -2.66 -5.63 1.56
CA ILE A 256 -2.12 -4.31 1.27
C ILE A 256 -3.02 -3.27 1.93
N THR A 257 -2.45 -2.37 2.73
CA THR A 257 -3.12 -1.18 3.23
C THR A 257 -2.39 0.05 2.74
N LYS A 258 -3.03 0.85 1.90
CA LYS A 258 -2.52 2.16 1.50
C LYS A 258 -2.88 3.20 2.57
N VAL A 259 -1.85 3.81 3.16
CA VAL A 259 -1.96 4.87 4.18
C VAL A 259 -1.27 6.16 3.73
N GLY A 260 -1.42 7.23 4.50
CA GLY A 260 -0.84 8.53 4.21
C GLY A 260 -1.48 9.24 3.02
N THR A 261 -1.20 10.53 2.87
CA THR A 261 -1.89 11.42 1.92
C THR A 261 -1.38 11.32 0.48
N GLY A 262 -0.17 10.78 0.27
CA GLY A 262 0.43 10.62 -1.07
C GLY A 262 -0.25 9.54 -1.93
N THR A 263 0.21 9.42 -3.17
CA THR A 263 -0.24 8.44 -4.15
C THR A 263 0.73 7.26 -4.23
N GLN A 264 0.26 6.05 -3.90
CA GLN A 264 1.00 4.84 -4.26
C GLN A 264 0.51 4.37 -5.62
N THR A 265 1.40 4.32 -6.60
CA THR A 265 1.13 3.78 -7.92
C THR A 265 1.61 2.34 -8.00
N PHE A 266 0.73 1.43 -8.40
CA PHE A 266 1.09 0.12 -8.92
C PHE A 266 1.02 0.19 -10.45
N SER A 267 2.15 -0.06 -11.11
CA SER A 267 2.27 -0.04 -12.57
C SER A 267 2.71 -1.38 -13.16
N GLY A 268 3.15 -2.31 -12.31
CA GLY A 268 3.60 -3.64 -12.70
C GLY A 268 2.45 -4.59 -13.01
N SER A 269 2.63 -5.41 -14.04
CA SER A 269 1.73 -6.54 -14.34
C SER A 269 1.96 -7.71 -13.39
N GLY A 270 0.92 -8.49 -13.12
CA GLY A 270 1.06 -9.79 -12.44
C GLY A 270 1.14 -9.69 -10.92
N ASN A 271 0.44 -8.73 -10.33
CA ASN A 271 0.09 -8.82 -8.91
C ASN A 271 -0.90 -9.98 -8.74
N THR A 272 -0.51 -10.96 -7.94
CA THR A 272 -1.30 -12.19 -7.68
C THR A 272 -1.48 -12.42 -6.19
N TYR A 273 -1.37 -11.36 -5.38
CA TYR A 273 -1.61 -11.48 -3.95
C TYR A 273 -3.10 -11.71 -3.67
N THR A 274 -3.39 -12.49 -2.64
CA THR A 274 -4.76 -12.89 -2.31
C THR A 274 -5.33 -12.20 -1.08
N GLY A 275 -4.48 -11.55 -0.27
CA GLY A 275 -4.94 -10.73 0.85
C GLY A 275 -5.75 -9.53 0.39
N ALA A 276 -6.53 -8.97 1.31
CA ALA A 276 -7.36 -7.80 1.02
C ALA A 276 -6.52 -6.57 0.63
N THR A 277 -7.11 -5.72 -0.21
CA THR A 277 -6.59 -4.38 -0.51
C THR A 277 -7.44 -3.35 0.24
N THR A 278 -6.84 -2.57 1.11
CA THR A 278 -7.50 -1.47 1.80
C THR A 278 -6.86 -0.16 1.40
N VAL A 279 -7.65 0.82 0.96
CA VAL A 279 -7.19 2.19 0.76
C VAL A 279 -7.74 3.01 1.92
N SER A 280 -6.89 3.24 2.93
CA SER A 280 -7.29 3.95 4.13
C SER A 280 -7.18 5.46 3.99
N GLN A 281 -6.15 5.95 3.28
CA GLN A 281 -5.90 7.37 3.04
C GLN A 281 -5.17 7.60 1.72
N GLY A 282 -5.32 8.81 1.18
CA GLY A 282 -4.68 9.22 -0.08
C GLY A 282 -5.16 8.39 -1.26
N THR A 283 -4.27 8.15 -2.23
CA THR A 283 -4.63 7.46 -3.48
C THR A 283 -3.84 6.17 -3.66
N LEU A 284 -4.54 5.08 -3.97
CA LEU A 284 -3.94 3.91 -4.63
C LEU A 284 -4.25 4.01 -6.13
N LEU A 285 -3.22 4.22 -6.95
CA LEU A 285 -3.36 4.29 -8.42
C LEU A 285 -2.95 2.96 -9.05
N LEU A 286 -3.85 2.35 -9.82
CA LEU A 286 -3.54 1.26 -10.74
C LEU A 286 -3.31 1.84 -12.14
N SER A 287 -2.15 1.56 -12.71
CA SER A 287 -1.74 2.10 -14.02
C SER A 287 -1.17 1.02 -14.94
N GLY A 288 -1.27 1.24 -16.25
CA GLY A 288 -0.77 0.32 -17.26
C GLY A 288 -1.40 -1.06 -17.13
N ALA A 289 -0.59 -2.10 -16.96
CA ALA A 289 -1.05 -3.48 -16.84
C ALA A 289 -1.29 -3.93 -15.38
N ALA A 290 -1.30 -3.01 -14.42
CA ALA A 290 -1.55 -3.33 -13.02
C ALA A 290 -2.98 -3.83 -12.81
N VAL A 291 -3.09 -4.92 -12.03
CA VAL A 291 -4.34 -5.50 -11.59
C VAL A 291 -4.25 -5.79 -10.10
N ILE A 292 -5.39 -5.88 -9.42
CA ILE A 292 -5.52 -6.44 -8.06
C ILE A 292 -6.58 -7.54 -8.03
N SER A 293 -6.82 -8.19 -9.17
CA SER A 293 -7.95 -9.11 -9.41
C SER A 293 -8.00 -10.34 -8.50
N SER A 294 -6.87 -10.71 -7.90
CA SER A 294 -6.76 -11.84 -6.97
C SER A 294 -7.02 -11.47 -5.51
N SER A 295 -7.07 -10.18 -5.15
CA SER A 295 -7.37 -9.77 -3.77
C SER A 295 -8.83 -10.09 -3.45
N THR A 296 -9.10 -10.77 -2.34
CA THR A 296 -10.47 -11.18 -1.96
C THR A 296 -11.42 -10.02 -1.71
N SER A 297 -10.91 -8.89 -1.23
CA SER A 297 -11.69 -7.68 -1.00
C SER A 297 -10.88 -6.42 -1.33
N VAL A 298 -11.59 -5.39 -1.77
CA VAL A 298 -11.11 -4.03 -1.99
C VAL A 298 -11.97 -3.10 -1.14
N ASP A 299 -11.38 -2.51 -0.10
CA ASP A 299 -12.03 -1.58 0.82
C ASP A 299 -11.48 -0.16 0.60
N VAL A 300 -12.30 0.73 0.06
CA VAL A 300 -11.93 2.13 -0.15
C VAL A 300 -12.58 2.97 0.95
N GLN A 301 -11.79 3.38 1.95
CA GLN A 301 -12.30 4.06 3.13
C GLN A 301 -12.63 5.54 2.85
N SER A 302 -13.41 6.14 3.76
CA SER A 302 -13.84 7.55 3.64
C SER A 302 -12.65 8.49 3.44
N GLY A 303 -12.75 9.38 2.45
CA GLY A 303 -11.70 10.33 2.07
C GLY A 303 -10.54 9.73 1.27
N ALA A 304 -10.50 8.41 1.06
CA ALA A 304 -9.50 7.74 0.22
C ALA A 304 -9.96 7.54 -1.22
N THR A 305 -9.01 7.37 -2.13
CA THR A 305 -9.27 7.14 -3.56
C THR A 305 -8.57 5.88 -4.07
N LEU A 306 -9.33 4.99 -4.71
CA LEU A 306 -8.79 4.00 -5.63
C LEU A 306 -8.89 4.58 -7.05
N ASP A 307 -7.77 4.95 -7.65
CA ASP A 307 -7.72 5.45 -9.02
C ASP A 307 -7.37 4.29 -9.96
N VAL A 308 -8.33 3.90 -10.80
CA VAL A 308 -8.18 2.90 -11.87
C VAL A 308 -8.23 3.52 -13.25
N SER A 309 -8.22 4.85 -13.37
CA SER A 309 -8.27 5.55 -14.65
C SER A 309 -7.02 5.33 -15.51
N GLY A 310 -5.91 4.91 -14.90
CA GLY A 310 -4.64 4.65 -15.57
C GLY A 310 -4.49 3.24 -16.16
N VAL A 311 -5.45 2.32 -15.97
CA VAL A 311 -5.32 0.94 -16.45
C VAL A 311 -5.49 0.84 -17.97
N ASN A 312 -4.79 -0.12 -18.58
CA ASN A 312 -4.91 -0.41 -20.01
C ASN A 312 -6.36 -0.73 -20.39
N GLY A 313 -6.85 -0.13 -21.48
CA GLY A 313 -8.25 -0.25 -21.91
C GLY A 313 -9.20 0.75 -21.26
N GLY A 314 -8.75 1.51 -20.25
CA GLY A 314 -9.52 2.61 -19.64
C GLY A 314 -10.75 2.18 -18.83
N VAL A 315 -10.90 0.87 -18.57
CA VAL A 315 -11.96 0.27 -17.76
C VAL A 315 -11.34 -0.79 -16.86
N TYR A 316 -11.63 -0.74 -15.56
CA TYR A 316 -11.21 -1.75 -14.61
C TYR A 316 -12.36 -2.69 -14.23
N THR A 317 -12.11 -3.99 -14.22
CA THR A 317 -13.11 -5.00 -13.84
C THR A 317 -12.77 -5.61 -12.49
N PHE A 318 -13.64 -5.41 -11.50
CA PHE A 318 -13.64 -6.17 -10.26
C PHE A 318 -14.20 -7.57 -10.54
N THR A 319 -13.43 -8.61 -10.24
CA THR A 319 -13.79 -9.98 -10.63
C THR A 319 -14.92 -10.56 -9.78
N ALA A 320 -15.53 -11.66 -10.23
CA ALA A 320 -16.68 -12.29 -9.57
C ALA A 320 -16.38 -12.75 -8.12
N THR A 321 -15.11 -12.93 -7.76
CA THR A 321 -14.68 -13.34 -6.41
C THR A 321 -14.32 -12.15 -5.52
N GLN A 322 -14.38 -10.91 -6.02
CA GLN A 322 -14.00 -9.72 -5.27
C GLN A 322 -15.19 -9.08 -4.58
N LEU A 323 -14.99 -8.69 -3.33
CA LEU A 323 -15.86 -7.76 -2.63
C LEU A 323 -15.29 -6.34 -2.75
N LEU A 324 -15.98 -5.44 -3.45
CA LEU A 324 -15.73 -4.01 -3.42
C LEU A 324 -16.61 -3.36 -2.35
N LYS A 325 -15.98 -2.61 -1.42
CA LYS A 325 -16.69 -1.96 -0.31
C LYS A 325 -16.06 -0.64 0.12
N GLY A 326 -16.66 -0.01 1.14
CA GLY A 326 -16.14 1.18 1.80
C GLY A 326 -16.90 2.45 1.41
N ALA A 327 -16.46 3.60 1.91
CA ALA A 327 -17.12 4.90 1.76
C ALA A 327 -16.27 5.96 1.02
N GLY A 328 -15.27 5.51 0.26
CA GLY A 328 -14.35 6.36 -0.49
C GLY A 328 -14.74 6.58 -1.94
N THR A 329 -13.75 6.90 -2.77
CA THR A 329 -13.95 7.14 -4.21
C THR A 329 -13.19 6.12 -5.06
N VAL A 330 -13.87 5.54 -6.05
CA VAL A 330 -13.26 4.82 -7.18
C VAL A 330 -13.26 5.76 -8.38
N LYS A 331 -12.07 6.09 -8.90
CA LYS A 331 -11.89 6.98 -10.06
C LYS A 331 -11.50 6.17 -11.29
N GLY A 332 -12.13 6.43 -12.43
CA GLY A 332 -12.01 5.63 -13.66
C GLY A 332 -13.24 4.74 -13.91
N ASN A 333 -13.46 4.37 -15.16
CA ASN A 333 -14.61 3.53 -15.53
C ASN A 333 -14.44 2.15 -14.90
N SER A 334 -15.52 1.63 -14.32
CA SER A 334 -15.49 0.40 -13.55
C SER A 334 -16.60 -0.57 -13.96
N ILE A 335 -16.27 -1.85 -14.02
CA ILE A 335 -17.22 -2.96 -14.09
C ILE A 335 -17.10 -3.75 -12.79
N VAL A 336 -18.21 -4.03 -12.13
CA VAL A 336 -18.24 -4.95 -10.99
C VAL A 336 -18.87 -6.25 -11.45
N ASN A 337 -18.18 -7.38 -11.28
CA ASN A 337 -18.74 -8.72 -11.48
C ASN A 337 -19.01 -9.43 -10.14
N GLY A 338 -18.36 -8.99 -9.06
CA GLY A 338 -18.45 -9.61 -7.75
C GLY A 338 -19.48 -8.94 -6.83
N SER A 339 -19.17 -8.88 -5.54
CA SER A 339 -20.03 -8.22 -4.56
C SER A 339 -19.71 -6.73 -4.45
N LEU A 340 -20.75 -5.91 -4.35
CA LEU A 340 -20.66 -4.47 -4.13
C LEU A 340 -21.39 -4.11 -2.84
N GLN A 341 -20.65 -3.63 -1.85
CA GLN A 341 -21.17 -3.26 -0.53
C GLN A 341 -20.69 -1.86 -0.16
N PRO A 342 -21.35 -0.80 -0.65
CA PRO A 342 -21.04 0.56 -0.20
C PRO A 342 -21.07 0.67 1.33
N GLY A 343 -20.24 1.55 1.86
CA GLY A 343 -20.10 1.82 3.29
C GLY A 343 -19.02 0.98 3.99
N SER A 344 -18.62 1.44 5.17
CA SER A 344 -18.26 0.56 6.29
C SER A 344 -19.49 0.36 7.19
N SER A 345 -20.67 0.45 6.56
CA SER A 345 -21.98 0.16 7.14
C SER A 345 -22.33 1.01 8.35
N PRO A 346 -22.95 2.21 8.18
CA PRO A 346 -23.38 2.84 6.91
C PRO A 346 -22.33 3.79 6.25
N GLY A 347 -22.41 4.01 4.92
CA GLY A 347 -21.61 5.02 4.19
C GLY A 347 -21.90 5.14 2.67
N ILE A 348 -21.25 6.10 1.98
CA ILE A 348 -21.43 6.30 0.52
C ILE A 348 -20.17 5.88 -0.23
N LEU A 349 -20.27 4.89 -1.13
CA LEU A 349 -19.21 4.59 -2.09
C LEU A 349 -19.43 5.40 -3.37
N SER A 350 -18.44 6.19 -3.77
CA SER A 350 -18.54 7.04 -4.97
C SER A 350 -17.71 6.49 -6.12
N PHE A 351 -18.29 6.45 -7.31
CA PHE A 351 -17.60 6.23 -8.57
C PHE A 351 -17.53 7.58 -9.30
N ALA A 352 -16.32 8.07 -9.58
CA ALA A 352 -16.16 9.38 -10.23
C ALA A 352 -16.55 9.37 -11.72
N ASN A 353 -16.58 8.18 -12.34
CA ASN A 353 -16.85 7.96 -13.76
C ASN A 353 -17.99 6.95 -13.93
N ASN A 354 -18.02 6.23 -15.05
CA ASN A 354 -19.08 5.25 -15.33
C ASN A 354 -18.93 4.00 -14.45
N LEU A 355 -20.08 3.45 -14.04
CA LEU A 355 -20.18 2.18 -13.34
C LEU A 355 -21.07 1.23 -14.14
N THR A 356 -20.59 0.01 -14.38
CA THR A 356 -21.39 -1.10 -14.89
C THR A 356 -21.49 -2.16 -13.81
N LEU A 357 -22.70 -2.46 -13.38
CA LEU A 357 -23.00 -3.70 -12.67
C LEU A 357 -23.17 -4.77 -13.75
N ALA A 358 -22.44 -5.88 -13.65
CA ALA A 358 -22.66 -7.05 -14.51
C ALA A 358 -23.75 -7.97 -13.95
N ASN A 359 -24.27 -8.90 -14.76
CA ASN A 359 -25.28 -9.87 -14.34
C ASN A 359 -24.91 -10.74 -13.12
N THR A 360 -23.61 -10.93 -12.85
CA THR A 360 -23.15 -11.65 -11.66
C THR A 360 -23.03 -10.77 -10.41
N THR A 361 -23.25 -9.46 -10.55
CA THR A 361 -23.07 -8.51 -9.44
C THR A 361 -24.07 -8.78 -8.34
N GLN A 362 -23.58 -8.81 -7.11
CA GLN A 362 -24.41 -8.81 -5.91
C GLN A 362 -24.22 -7.49 -5.17
N THR A 363 -25.09 -6.53 -5.42
CA THR A 363 -25.10 -5.25 -4.72
C THR A 363 -25.90 -5.40 -3.44
N THR A 364 -25.33 -5.08 -2.29
CA THR A 364 -26.04 -5.02 -1.01
C THR A 364 -26.04 -3.58 -0.50
N ILE A 365 -27.21 -3.04 -0.20
CA ILE A 365 -27.40 -1.73 0.42
C ILE A 365 -27.98 -1.94 1.81
N GLU A 366 -27.29 -1.46 2.84
CA GLU A 366 -27.87 -1.43 4.18
C GLU A 366 -28.79 -0.22 4.35
N LEU A 367 -29.95 -0.47 4.92
CA LEU A 367 -31.01 0.52 5.08
C LEU A 367 -31.42 0.64 6.55
N SER A 368 -31.50 1.88 7.01
CA SER A 368 -32.14 2.24 8.27
C SER A 368 -32.79 3.62 8.16
N ALA A 369 -33.71 3.93 9.07
CA ALA A 369 -34.35 5.24 9.10
C ALA A 369 -33.32 6.35 9.42
N GLY A 370 -33.34 7.43 8.63
CA GLY A 370 -32.48 8.59 8.84
C GLY A 370 -31.86 9.09 7.54
N ALA A 371 -30.64 9.60 7.63
CA ALA A 371 -29.93 10.26 6.53
C ALA A 371 -29.04 9.30 5.73
N ARG A 372 -29.02 9.48 4.41
CA ARG A 372 -28.12 8.79 3.49
C ARG A 372 -26.65 9.02 3.87
N GLY A 373 -25.85 7.96 3.83
CA GLY A 373 -24.42 7.99 4.18
C GLY A 373 -24.10 8.00 5.67
N THR A 374 -25.11 8.22 6.53
CA THR A 374 -24.96 8.17 7.99
C THR A 374 -25.76 7.02 8.60
N ASN A 375 -26.99 6.84 8.13
CA ASN A 375 -27.91 5.82 8.60
C ASN A 375 -28.06 4.67 7.60
N PHE A 376 -27.93 4.95 6.31
CA PHE A 376 -28.03 3.94 5.26
C PHE A 376 -27.02 4.18 4.15
N ASP A 377 -26.70 3.12 3.42
CA ASP A 377 -25.69 3.17 2.39
C ASP A 377 -26.18 3.86 1.12
N GLY A 378 -25.24 4.34 0.32
CA GLY A 378 -25.53 4.84 -1.01
C GLY A 378 -24.39 4.61 -1.99
N ILE A 379 -24.74 4.56 -3.27
CA ILE A 379 -23.77 4.57 -4.36
C ILE A 379 -23.94 5.87 -5.13
N ASN A 380 -22.85 6.61 -5.31
CA ASN A 380 -22.81 7.75 -6.23
C ASN A 380 -22.08 7.34 -7.50
N VAL A 381 -22.57 7.72 -8.66
CA VAL A 381 -21.93 7.50 -9.96
C VAL A 381 -21.89 8.83 -10.70
N GLY A 382 -20.71 9.45 -10.79
CA GLY A 382 -20.55 10.73 -11.49
C GLY A 382 -20.83 10.65 -13.00
N GLY A 383 -20.82 9.45 -13.57
CA GLY A 383 -21.14 9.18 -14.97
C GLY A 383 -22.39 8.32 -15.17
N ALA A 384 -22.37 7.51 -16.23
CA ALA A 384 -23.44 6.57 -16.54
C ALA A 384 -23.38 5.32 -15.64
N LEU A 385 -24.53 4.94 -15.08
CA LEU A 385 -24.76 3.67 -14.41
C LEU A 385 -25.43 2.68 -15.38
N VAL A 386 -24.91 1.46 -15.47
CA VAL A 386 -25.59 0.34 -16.14
C VAL A 386 -26.01 -0.66 -15.07
N TYR A 387 -27.31 -0.88 -14.93
CA TYR A 387 -27.88 -1.89 -14.05
C TYR A 387 -27.88 -3.27 -14.69
N ASP A 388 -27.54 -4.27 -13.88
CA ASP A 388 -27.64 -5.70 -14.16
C ASP A 388 -27.50 -6.45 -12.81
N GLY A 389 -27.75 -7.75 -12.78
CA GLY A 389 -27.53 -8.59 -11.60
C GLY A 389 -28.49 -8.29 -10.44
N THR A 390 -28.05 -8.52 -9.21
CA THR A 390 -28.92 -8.48 -8.03
C THR A 390 -28.69 -7.27 -7.13
N LEU A 391 -29.79 -6.64 -6.71
CA LEU A 391 -29.83 -5.68 -5.60
C LEU A 391 -30.47 -6.33 -4.37
N THR A 392 -29.75 -6.33 -3.25
CA THR A 392 -30.22 -6.81 -1.95
C THR A 392 -30.37 -5.64 -1.00
N LEU A 393 -31.57 -5.47 -0.45
CA LEU A 393 -31.90 -4.48 0.57
C LEU A 393 -31.74 -5.12 1.95
N SER A 394 -30.63 -4.82 2.63
CA SER A 394 -30.33 -5.32 3.96
C SER A 394 -30.95 -4.40 5.01
N ILE A 395 -32.04 -4.84 5.65
CA ILE A 395 -32.81 -4.00 6.56
C ILE A 395 -32.80 -4.63 7.96
N GLY A 396 -32.12 -3.97 8.91
CA GLY A 396 -31.97 -4.45 10.28
C GLY A 396 -33.05 -3.96 11.25
N ALA A 397 -33.83 -2.95 10.87
CA ALA A 397 -34.92 -2.40 11.66
C ALA A 397 -36.02 -1.83 10.76
N ALA A 398 -37.23 -1.65 11.31
CA ALA A 398 -38.35 -1.09 10.55
C ALA A 398 -38.00 0.29 9.96
N LEU A 399 -38.28 0.46 8.66
CA LEU A 399 -38.12 1.72 7.96
C LEU A 399 -39.31 2.64 8.22
N LEU A 400 -39.07 3.95 8.14
CA LEU A 400 -40.13 4.94 8.14
C LEU A 400 -40.66 5.10 6.72
N ASN A 401 -41.93 5.51 6.61
CA ASN A 401 -42.51 5.87 5.31
C ASN A 401 -41.73 7.05 4.73
N GLY A 402 -41.38 6.96 3.45
CA GLY A 402 -40.60 8.00 2.79
C GLY A 402 -39.78 7.46 1.63
N THR A 403 -38.87 8.31 1.15
CA THR A 403 -37.99 8.00 0.02
C THR A 403 -36.55 7.91 0.48
N TYR A 404 -35.88 6.83 0.08
CA TYR A 404 -34.49 6.51 0.37
C TYR A 404 -33.73 6.48 -0.96
N ASN A 405 -32.95 7.52 -1.25
CA ASN A 405 -32.11 7.55 -2.43
C ASN A 405 -30.89 6.64 -2.23
N ILE A 406 -30.87 5.47 -2.88
CA ILE A 406 -29.80 4.47 -2.70
C ILE A 406 -28.80 4.51 -3.85
N PHE A 407 -29.20 5.02 -5.02
CA PHE A 407 -28.31 5.35 -6.14
C PHE A 407 -28.46 6.81 -6.55
N ASP A 408 -27.33 7.49 -6.77
CA ASP A 408 -27.26 8.79 -7.43
C ASP A 408 -26.37 8.65 -8.66
N PHE A 409 -26.81 9.18 -9.81
CA PHE A 409 -26.10 9.03 -11.08
C PHE A 409 -26.43 10.14 -12.08
N ALA A 410 -25.53 10.36 -13.06
CA ALA A 410 -25.80 11.32 -14.14
C ALA A 410 -26.80 10.78 -15.18
N SER A 411 -26.75 9.48 -15.46
CA SER A 411 -27.69 8.78 -16.34
C SER A 411 -27.69 7.29 -16.02
N ASN A 412 -28.78 6.57 -16.27
CA ASN A 412 -28.84 5.11 -16.13
C ASN A 412 -29.27 4.41 -17.42
N SER A 413 -28.97 3.12 -17.51
CA SER A 413 -29.47 2.18 -18.52
C SER A 413 -29.41 0.75 -17.98
N GLY A 414 -29.89 -0.24 -18.75
CA GLY A 414 -29.97 -1.63 -18.30
C GLY A 414 -31.10 -1.84 -17.28
N ALA A 415 -31.17 -3.04 -16.72
CA ALA A 415 -32.12 -3.40 -15.69
C ALA A 415 -31.50 -4.46 -14.78
N LEU A 416 -31.74 -4.37 -13.47
CA LEU A 416 -31.43 -5.44 -12.53
C LEU A 416 -32.15 -6.74 -12.94
N ASP A 417 -31.57 -7.89 -12.61
CA ASP A 417 -32.21 -9.20 -12.73
C ASP A 417 -33.11 -9.48 -11.51
N LEU A 418 -32.75 -8.96 -10.35
CA LEU A 418 -33.44 -9.22 -9.09
C LEU A 418 -33.31 -8.06 -8.10
N VAL A 419 -34.41 -7.73 -7.42
CA VAL A 419 -34.42 -6.95 -6.17
C VAL A 419 -34.96 -7.82 -5.05
N ALA A 420 -34.27 -7.89 -3.92
CA ALA A 420 -34.63 -8.77 -2.80
C ALA A 420 -34.44 -8.10 -1.43
N PHE A 421 -35.24 -8.53 -0.45
CA PHE A 421 -35.00 -8.20 0.96
C PHE A 421 -33.98 -9.16 1.59
N SER A 422 -33.25 -8.65 2.58
CA SER A 422 -32.41 -9.40 3.50
C SER A 422 -32.57 -8.87 4.94
N GLY A 423 -32.20 -9.66 5.94
CA GLY A 423 -32.26 -9.27 7.36
C GLY A 423 -33.56 -9.67 8.09
N GLY A 424 -34.57 -10.17 7.38
CA GLY A 424 -35.76 -10.80 7.97
C GLY A 424 -36.82 -9.84 8.52
N VAL A 425 -36.55 -8.53 8.58
CA VAL A 425 -37.54 -7.52 9.00
C VAL A 425 -38.73 -7.47 8.03
N TYR A 426 -38.44 -7.52 6.73
CA TYR A 426 -39.44 -7.55 5.67
C TYR A 426 -39.27 -8.79 4.81
N ALA A 427 -40.36 -9.26 4.22
CA ALA A 427 -40.35 -10.32 3.22
C ALA A 427 -41.31 -9.98 2.09
N GLY A 428 -41.07 -10.55 0.92
CA GLY A 428 -41.87 -10.29 -0.27
C GLY A 428 -41.05 -10.54 -1.52
N THR A 429 -41.73 -10.59 -2.67
CA THR A 429 -41.10 -10.74 -3.97
C THR A 429 -41.30 -9.45 -4.76
N PHE A 430 -40.20 -8.81 -5.14
CA PHE A 430 -40.29 -7.66 -6.04
C PHE A 430 -40.66 -8.12 -7.44
N SER A 431 -41.62 -7.43 -8.04
CA SER A 431 -42.02 -7.61 -9.44
C SER A 431 -41.58 -6.40 -10.25
N TYR A 432 -40.92 -6.65 -11.39
CA TYR A 432 -40.52 -5.63 -12.34
C TYR A 432 -41.64 -5.33 -13.33
N ASP A 433 -41.89 -4.05 -13.60
CA ASP A 433 -42.92 -3.60 -14.54
C ASP A 433 -42.49 -3.62 -16.01
N GLY A 434 -41.23 -3.96 -16.29
CA GLY A 434 -40.64 -3.94 -17.62
C GLY A 434 -40.13 -2.57 -18.07
N THR A 435 -40.17 -1.55 -17.20
CA THR A 435 -39.69 -0.19 -17.48
C THR A 435 -38.63 0.25 -16.47
N SER A 436 -38.98 0.68 -15.27
CA SER A 436 -38.02 1.08 -14.23
C SER A 436 -38.42 0.67 -12.82
N LEU A 437 -39.66 0.25 -12.59
CA LEU A 437 -40.21 0.07 -11.25
C LEU A 437 -40.15 -1.40 -10.80
N TRP A 438 -39.61 -1.61 -9.61
CA TRP A 438 -39.70 -2.85 -8.86
C TRP A 438 -40.60 -2.65 -7.65
N THR A 439 -41.68 -3.41 -7.54
CA THR A 439 -42.65 -3.28 -6.43
C THR A 439 -42.77 -4.56 -5.62
N SER A 440 -42.77 -4.45 -4.29
CA SER A 440 -43.09 -5.54 -3.37
C SER A 440 -43.96 -5.03 -2.22
N THR A 441 -44.89 -5.87 -1.76
CA THR A 441 -45.62 -5.64 -0.50
C THR A 441 -45.02 -6.54 0.57
N ASP A 442 -44.83 -6.02 1.78
CA ASP A 442 -44.31 -6.81 2.88
C ASP A 442 -45.30 -7.90 3.33
N THR A 443 -44.83 -9.14 3.36
CA THR A 443 -45.60 -10.30 3.84
C THR A 443 -45.28 -10.69 5.29
N ASN A 444 -44.34 -10.00 5.95
CA ASN A 444 -44.00 -10.21 7.37
C ASN A 444 -44.86 -9.39 8.34
N GLY A 445 -45.98 -8.83 7.87
CA GLY A 445 -47.04 -8.29 8.72
C GLY A 445 -47.10 -6.77 8.85
N SER A 446 -46.20 -6.01 8.21
CA SER A 446 -46.36 -4.55 8.10
C SER A 446 -47.24 -4.13 6.92
N GLY A 447 -47.30 -4.97 5.87
CA GLY A 447 -47.89 -4.75 4.55
C GLY A 447 -47.53 -3.43 3.86
N GLN A 448 -46.46 -2.78 4.33
CA GLN A 448 -45.89 -1.65 3.63
C GLN A 448 -45.55 -2.04 2.19
N THR A 449 -45.75 -1.10 1.28
CA THR A 449 -45.36 -1.29 -0.12
C THR A 449 -44.04 -0.57 -0.36
N PHE A 450 -43.13 -1.32 -0.97
CA PHE A 450 -41.79 -0.89 -1.36
C PHE A 450 -41.75 -0.76 -2.87
N THR A 451 -41.34 0.40 -3.36
CA THR A 451 -41.14 0.65 -4.79
C THR A 451 -39.72 1.15 -5.01
N PHE A 452 -38.89 0.38 -5.71
CA PHE A 452 -37.59 0.85 -6.16
C PHE A 452 -37.70 1.30 -7.63
N ASP A 453 -37.39 2.57 -7.89
CA ASP A 453 -37.35 3.13 -9.24
C ASP A 453 -35.91 3.22 -9.74
N GLN A 454 -35.55 2.40 -10.72
CA GLN A 454 -34.23 2.43 -11.35
C GLN A 454 -33.96 3.75 -12.08
N ALA A 455 -35.00 4.47 -12.50
CA ALA A 455 -34.85 5.73 -13.22
C ALA A 455 -34.33 6.86 -12.31
N SER A 456 -34.74 6.88 -11.03
CA SER A 456 -34.28 7.87 -10.06
C SER A 456 -33.26 7.34 -9.05
N GLY A 457 -33.16 6.01 -8.89
CA GLY A 457 -32.34 5.38 -7.85
C GLY A 457 -32.96 5.39 -6.46
N ASP A 458 -34.26 5.69 -6.36
CA ASP A 458 -34.98 5.83 -5.11
C ASP A 458 -35.75 4.57 -4.72
N LEU A 459 -35.69 4.22 -3.43
CA LEU A 459 -36.61 3.30 -2.79
C LEU A 459 -37.67 4.09 -2.01
N THR A 460 -38.94 3.97 -2.40
CA THR A 460 -40.07 4.54 -1.68
C THR A 460 -40.77 3.48 -0.83
N VAL A 461 -40.97 3.81 0.45
CA VAL A 461 -41.72 3.01 1.42
C VAL A 461 -43.02 3.75 1.75
N VAL A 462 -44.16 3.13 1.46
CA VAL A 462 -45.49 3.68 1.77
C VAL A 462 -46.28 2.73 2.67
N PRO A 463 -47.15 3.26 3.54
CA PRO A 463 -48.01 2.43 4.38
C PRO A 463 -49.00 1.63 3.52
N GLU A 464 -49.56 0.57 4.09
CA GLU A 464 -50.70 -0.12 3.47
C GLU A 464 -51.80 0.89 3.10
N PRO A 465 -52.44 0.78 1.93
CA PRO A 465 -53.68 1.48 1.70
C PRO A 465 -54.71 0.99 2.73
N ASN A 466 -55.06 1.85 3.68
CA ASN A 466 -56.04 1.47 4.69
C ASN A 466 -57.37 1.10 4.01
N THR A 467 -58.07 0.09 4.55
CA THR A 467 -59.31 -0.46 3.97
C THR A 467 -60.37 0.61 3.71
N TRP A 468 -60.33 1.72 4.46
CA TRP A 468 -61.22 2.88 4.32
C TRP A 468 -60.98 3.67 3.04
N ALA A 469 -59.73 3.86 2.61
CA ALA A 469 -59.43 4.53 1.34
C ALA A 469 -59.99 3.73 0.17
N LEU A 470 -59.78 2.41 0.15
CA LEU A 470 -60.30 1.53 -0.89
C LEU A 470 -61.85 1.45 -0.87
N ALA A 471 -62.45 1.43 0.33
CA ALA A 471 -63.90 1.43 0.51
C ALA A 471 -64.56 2.75 0.08
N LEU A 472 -63.92 3.91 0.32
CA LEU A 472 -64.39 5.22 -0.13
C LEU A 472 -64.37 5.35 -1.65
N PHE A 473 -63.30 4.90 -2.32
CA PHE A 473 -63.26 4.86 -3.79
C PHE A 473 -64.29 3.89 -4.38
N GLY A 474 -64.47 2.71 -3.78
CA GLY A 474 -65.52 1.75 -4.16
C GLY A 474 -66.93 2.31 -3.96
N ALA A 475 -67.20 2.98 -2.84
CA ALA A 475 -68.48 3.61 -2.55
C ALA A 475 -68.79 4.78 -3.49
N MET A 476 -67.80 5.62 -3.81
CA MET A 476 -67.96 6.70 -4.80
C MET A 476 -68.23 6.16 -6.20
N PHE A 477 -67.56 5.08 -6.61
CA PHE A 477 -67.82 4.42 -7.90
C PHE A 477 -69.23 3.81 -7.95
N ALA A 478 -69.66 3.16 -6.87
CA ALA A 478 -71.02 2.64 -6.74
C ALA A 478 -72.08 3.76 -6.82
N VAL A 479 -71.85 4.90 -6.16
CA VAL A 479 -72.74 6.08 -6.24
C VAL A 479 -72.77 6.65 -7.65
N PHE A 480 -71.66 6.66 -8.38
CA PHE A 480 -71.61 7.13 -9.77
C PHE A 480 -72.37 6.19 -10.73
N VAL A 481 -72.23 4.87 -10.53
CA VAL A 481 -72.98 3.85 -11.29
C VAL A 481 -74.48 3.91 -10.99
N VAL A 482 -74.87 4.09 -9.73
CA VAL A 482 -76.28 4.25 -9.32
C VAL A 482 -76.87 5.56 -9.86
N ARG A 483 -76.14 6.68 -9.83
CA ARG A 483 -76.62 7.94 -10.43
C ARG A 483 -76.83 7.84 -11.94
N ARG A 484 -75.96 7.12 -12.65
CA ARG A 484 -76.06 6.92 -14.11
C ARG A 484 -77.21 5.97 -14.49
N SER A 485 -77.57 5.01 -13.64
CA SER A 485 -78.72 4.13 -13.88
C SER A 485 -80.05 4.82 -13.59
N SER A 486 -80.10 5.73 -12.60
CA SER A 486 -81.28 6.56 -12.30
C SER A 486 -81.56 7.60 -13.39
N ALA A 487 -80.53 8.20 -14.00
CA ALA A 487 -80.69 9.16 -15.10
C ALA A 487 -81.19 8.55 -16.42
N ARG A 488 -81.17 7.22 -16.57
CA ARG A 488 -81.76 6.50 -17.71
C ARG A 488 -83.22 6.08 -17.49
N LYS A 489 -83.75 6.27 -16.29
CA LYS A 489 -85.12 5.91 -15.90
C LYS A 489 -86.03 7.12 -15.65
N ALA A 490 -85.55 8.33 -15.93
CA ALA A 490 -86.31 9.58 -15.84
C ALA A 490 -86.70 10.07 -17.23
#